data_AF-A0A7Y4SLD5-F1
#
_entry.id   AF-A0A7Y4SLD5-F1
#
_cell.length_a   1.000
_cell.length_b   1.000
_cell.length_c   1.000
_cell.angle_alpha   90.00
_cell.angle_beta   90.00
_cell.angle_gamma   90.00
#
_symmetry.space_group_name_H-M   'P 1'
#
loop_
_entity.id
_entity.type
_entity.pdbx_description
1 polymer ?
#
loop_
_entity_poly.entity_id
_entity_poly.type
_entity_poly.pdbx_seq_one_letter_code
_entity_poly.pdbx_strand_id
1 'polypeptide(L)'
;MGDAGEGLVDAESRLAERMDEREEEKKKARQIVKAGDPERQRQLESCRLARTDLQRQLERATHDVHKQQLSAAIAELDRRITQLSRK
;
A
#
# COMPACT_ATOMS: atom_id res chain seq x y z
N MET A 1 -58.91 6.97 9.00
CA MET A 1 -58.27 6.00 8.10
C MET A 1 -56.77 6.16 8.30
N GLY A 2 -56.20 5.44 9.27
CA GLY A 2 -54.77 5.49 9.56
C GLY A 2 -54.08 4.50 8.62
N ASP A 3 -53.25 5.02 7.74
CA ASP A 3 -52.50 4.29 6.75
C ASP A 3 -51.58 3.27 7.44
N ALA A 4 -51.91 1.98 7.30
CA ALA A 4 -51.14 0.87 7.86
C ALA A 4 -49.89 0.54 7.02
N GLY A 5 -49.52 1.37 6.04
CA GLY A 5 -48.43 1.15 5.09
C GLY A 5 -47.11 1.86 5.41
N GLU A 6 -47.10 2.97 6.15
CA GLU A 6 -45.88 3.79 6.31
C GLU A 6 -44.78 3.14 7.16
N GLY A 7 -45.12 2.24 8.09
CA GLY A 7 -44.14 1.57 8.96
C GLY A 7 -43.36 0.40 8.32
N LEU A 8 -43.88 -0.18 7.24
CA LEU A 8 -43.23 -1.30 6.55
C LEU A 8 -42.17 -0.82 5.57
N VAL A 9 -42.43 0.30 4.90
CA VAL A 9 -41.48 0.97 4.00
C VAL A 9 -40.25 1.44 4.78
N ASP A 10 -40.44 1.99 5.99
CA ASP A 10 -39.35 2.46 6.85
C ASP A 10 -38.52 1.29 7.45
N ALA A 11 -39.15 0.15 7.72
CA ALA A 11 -38.46 -1.06 8.18
C ALA A 11 -37.59 -1.70 7.07
N GLU A 12 -38.07 -1.70 5.82
CA GLU A 12 -37.34 -2.24 4.68
C GLU A 12 -36.17 -1.33 4.27
N SER A 13 -36.37 -0.01 4.28
CA SER A 13 -35.29 0.99 4.11
C SER A 13 -34.21 0.84 5.18
N ARG A 14 -34.60 0.71 6.44
CA ARG A 14 -33.64 0.53 7.55
C ARG A 14 -32.86 -0.79 7.50
N LEU A 15 -33.44 -1.83 6.91
CA LEU A 15 -32.76 -3.11 6.65
C LEU A 15 -31.80 -3.00 5.46
N ALA A 16 -32.18 -2.29 4.40
CA ALA A 16 -31.33 -2.03 3.24
C ALA A 16 -30.08 -1.22 3.64
N GLU A 17 -30.25 -0.16 4.43
CA GLU A 17 -29.14 0.67 4.92
C GLU A 17 -28.13 -0.15 5.77
N ARG A 18 -28.63 -1.05 6.62
CA ARG A 18 -27.77 -1.96 7.40
C ARG A 18 -27.06 -3.02 6.56
N MET A 19 -27.64 -3.41 5.42
CA MET A 19 -27.02 -4.35 4.49
C MET A 19 -25.91 -3.67 3.69
N ASP A 20 -26.14 -2.45 3.21
CA ASP A 20 -25.15 -1.64 2.52
C ASP A 20 -23.94 -1.33 3.42
N GLU A 21 -24.18 -0.94 4.68
CA GLU A 21 -23.11 -0.70 5.65
C GLU A 21 -22.23 -1.96 5.87
N ARG A 22 -22.87 -3.14 5.99
CA ARG A 22 -22.16 -4.42 6.10
C ARG A 22 -21.43 -4.82 4.83
N GLU A 23 -21.96 -4.50 3.65
CA GLU A 23 -21.28 -4.73 2.38
C GLU A 23 -20.06 -3.82 2.21
N GLU A 24 -20.15 -2.56 2.63
CA GLU A 24 -19.02 -1.64 2.67
C GLU A 24 -17.93 -2.11 3.63
N GLU A 25 -18.29 -2.55 4.84
CA GLU A 25 -17.33 -3.13 5.78
C GLU A 25 -16.65 -4.38 5.19
N LYS A 26 -17.41 -5.27 4.55
CA LYS A 26 -16.83 -6.44 3.84
C LYS A 26 -15.93 -6.02 2.69
N LYS A 27 -16.29 -4.98 1.92
CA LYS A 27 -15.46 -4.44 0.83
C LYS A 27 -14.17 -3.83 1.38
N LYS A 28 -14.23 -3.03 2.44
CA LYS A 28 -13.06 -2.44 3.13
C LYS A 28 -12.15 -3.53 3.70
N ALA A 29 -12.71 -4.51 4.41
CA ALA A 29 -11.95 -5.66 4.93
C ALA A 29 -11.28 -6.47 3.80
N ARG A 30 -11.99 -6.72 2.70
CA ARG A 30 -11.42 -7.39 1.52
C ARG A 30 -10.33 -6.57 0.83
N GLN A 31 -10.47 -5.24 0.77
CA GLN A 31 -9.43 -4.37 0.22
C GLN A 31 -8.16 -4.40 1.07
N ILE A 32 -8.29 -4.36 2.40
CA ILE A 32 -7.16 -4.49 3.33
C ILE A 32 -6.47 -5.85 3.16
N VAL A 33 -7.23 -6.93 3.02
CA VAL A 33 -6.69 -8.28 2.78
C VAL A 33 -6.04 -8.41 1.40
N LYS A 34 -6.58 -7.73 0.38
CA LYS A 34 -6.08 -7.79 -1.01
C LYS A 34 -4.87 -6.88 -1.26
N ALA A 35 -4.64 -5.88 -0.42
CA ALA A 35 -3.57 -4.90 -0.60
C ALA A 35 -2.14 -5.47 -0.43
N GLY A 36 -1.99 -6.73 -0.03
CA GLY A 36 -0.69 -7.29 0.36
C GLY A 36 -0.21 -6.70 1.68
N ASP A 37 1.00 -7.05 2.11
CA ASP A 37 1.59 -6.50 3.33
C ASP A 37 1.99 -5.02 3.09
N PRO A 38 1.29 -4.04 3.71
CA PRO A 38 1.54 -2.63 3.46
C PRO A 38 2.90 -2.17 3.99
N GLU A 39 3.44 -2.83 5.01
CA GLU A 39 4.81 -2.55 5.49
C GLU A 39 5.83 -3.00 4.45
N ARG A 40 5.62 -4.15 3.82
CA ARG A 40 6.48 -4.65 2.75
C ARG A 40 6.51 -3.68 1.56
N GLN A 41 5.35 -3.14 1.16
CA GLN A 41 5.28 -2.14 0.09
C GLN A 41 6.01 -0.86 0.46
N ARG A 42 5.80 -0.33 1.68
CA ARG A 42 6.54 0.84 2.19
C ARG A 42 8.05 0.62 2.17
N GLN A 43 8.51 -0.54 2.61
CA GLN A 43 9.94 -0.88 2.61
C GLN A 43 10.50 -0.94 1.19
N LEU A 44 9.76 -1.51 0.24
CA LEU A 44 10.17 -1.60 -1.15
C LEU A 44 10.29 -0.22 -1.80
N GLU A 45 9.32 0.67 -1.57
CA GLU A 45 9.35 2.05 -2.06
C GLU A 45 10.49 2.85 -1.44
N SER A 46 10.70 2.72 -0.13
CA SER A 46 11.83 3.34 0.57
C SER A 46 13.18 2.89 0.00
N CYS A 47 13.35 1.59 -0.26
CA CYS A 47 14.58 1.07 -0.89
C CYS A 47 14.79 1.63 -2.32
N ARG A 48 13.72 1.76 -3.12
CA ARG A 48 13.80 2.34 -4.47
C ARG A 48 14.17 3.81 -4.46
N LEU A 49 13.63 4.58 -3.51
CA LEU A 49 13.97 5.98 -3.31
C LEU A 49 15.45 6.13 -2.92
N ALA A 50 15.90 5.37 -1.92
CA ALA A 50 17.30 5.37 -1.48
C ALA A 50 18.25 4.99 -2.62
N ARG A 51 17.91 3.98 -3.42
CA ARG A 51 18.72 3.56 -4.58
C ARG A 51 18.88 4.70 -5.59
N THR A 52 17.78 5.39 -5.90
CA THR A 52 17.78 6.50 -6.85
C THR A 52 18.63 7.66 -6.34
N ASP A 53 18.55 7.95 -5.04
CA ASP A 53 19.36 9.00 -4.43
C ASP A 53 20.86 8.67 -4.47
N LEU A 54 21.24 7.45 -4.04
CA LEU A 54 22.65 7.02 -4.08
C LEU A 54 23.20 6.98 -5.52
N GLN A 55 22.38 6.64 -6.51
CA GLN A 55 22.79 6.68 -7.91
C GLN A 55 23.11 8.12 -8.36
N ARG A 56 22.28 9.10 -7.99
CA ARG A 56 22.57 10.53 -8.26
C ARG A 56 23.83 11.01 -7.54
N GLN A 57 24.07 10.54 -6.31
CA GLN A 57 25.30 10.83 -5.59
C GLN A 57 26.52 10.24 -6.31
N LEU A 58 26.42 9.00 -6.81
CA LEU A 58 27.48 8.33 -7.55
C LEU A 58 27.85 9.08 -8.83
N GLU A 59 26.85 9.55 -9.58
CA GLU A 59 27.05 10.35 -10.80
C GLU A 59 27.81 11.66 -10.55
N ARG A 60 27.69 12.23 -9.35
CA ARG A 60 28.36 13.49 -8.95
C ARG A 60 29.64 13.27 -8.16
N ALA A 61 29.90 12.05 -7.68
CA ALA A 61 31.07 11.75 -6.87
C ALA A 61 32.35 11.85 -7.72
N THR A 62 33.37 12.50 -7.19
CA THR A 62 34.68 12.64 -7.84
C THR A 62 35.73 11.69 -7.27
N HIS A 63 35.61 11.34 -5.98
CA HIS A 63 36.58 10.50 -5.27
C HIS A 63 36.33 9.01 -5.47
N ASP A 64 37.34 8.25 -5.89
CA ASP A 64 37.19 6.85 -6.30
C ASP A 64 36.74 5.92 -5.17
N VAL A 65 37.26 6.10 -3.96
CA VAL A 65 36.82 5.30 -2.79
C VAL A 65 35.34 5.57 -2.49
N HIS A 66 34.90 6.82 -2.64
CA HIS A 66 33.50 7.16 -2.38
C HIS A 66 32.59 6.57 -3.46
N LYS A 67 33.01 6.57 -4.73
CA LYS A 67 32.30 5.87 -5.82
C LYS A 67 32.17 4.37 -5.54
N GLN A 68 33.22 3.73 -5.05
CA GLN A 68 33.19 2.31 -4.67
C GLN A 68 32.19 2.05 -3.54
N GLN A 69 32.19 2.89 -2.50
CA GLN A 69 31.24 2.78 -1.39
C GLN A 69 29.78 2.96 -1.85
N LEU A 70 29.51 3.98 -2.66
CA LEU A 70 28.17 4.21 -3.22
C LEU A 70 27.72 3.05 -4.11
N SER A 71 28.62 2.52 -4.94
CA SER A 71 28.33 1.37 -5.81
C SER A 71 28.00 0.12 -4.98
N ALA A 72 28.75 -0.14 -3.90
CA ALA A 72 28.49 -1.25 -2.99
C ALA A 72 27.14 -1.10 -2.28
N ALA A 73 26.81 0.11 -1.83
CA ALA A 73 25.53 0.40 -1.18
C ALA A 73 24.34 0.24 -2.15
N ILE A 74 24.47 0.68 -3.41
CA ILE A 74 23.46 0.45 -4.45
C ILE A 74 23.25 -1.04 -4.70
N ALA A 75 24.33 -1.83 -4.81
CA ALA A 75 24.24 -3.28 -5.02
C ALA A 75 23.52 -3.99 -3.86
N GLU A 76 23.71 -3.54 -2.62
CA GLU A 76 22.98 -4.06 -1.47
C GLU A 76 21.49 -3.69 -1.51
N LEU A 77 21.14 -2.46 -1.89
CA LEU A 77 19.74 -2.06 -2.10
C LEU A 77 19.07 -2.88 -3.20
N ASP A 78 19.76 -3.16 -4.31
CA ASP A 78 19.25 -4.01 -5.40
C ASP A 78 18.91 -5.43 -4.92
N ARG A 79 19.74 -6.00 -4.04
CA ARG A 79 19.47 -7.30 -3.40
C ARG A 79 18.21 -7.24 -2.54
N ARG A 80 18.06 -6.20 -1.71
CA ARG A 80 16.88 -6.01 -0.84
C ARG A 80 15.60 -5.80 -1.66
N ILE A 81 15.65 -4.98 -2.71
CA ILE A 81 14.53 -4.77 -3.63
C ILE A 81 14.10 -6.09 -4.24
N THR A 82 15.05 -6.92 -4.69
CA THR A 82 14.77 -8.25 -5.25
C THR A 82 14.13 -9.19 -4.23
N GLN A 83 14.58 -9.18 -2.97
CA GLN A 83 13.98 -9.98 -1.90
C GLN A 83 12.56 -9.52 -1.55
N LEU A 84 12.33 -8.20 -1.55
CA LEU A 84 11.04 -7.58 -1.26
C LEU A 84 10.05 -7.66 -2.44
N SER A 85 10.51 -7.84 -3.68
CA SER A 85 9.63 -7.99 -4.85
C SER A 85 9.18 -9.44 -5.12
N ARG A 86 9.89 -10.45 -4.61
CA ARG A 86 9.65 -11.88 -4.88
C ARG A 86 8.56 -12.57 -4.02
N LYS A 87 7.56 -11.86 -3.47
CA LYS A 87 6.41 -12.50 -2.79
C LYS A 87 5.11 -12.17 -3.51
#